data_AF-X8BGG8-F1
#
_entry.id   AF-X8BGG8-F1
#
_cell.length_a   1.000
_cell.length_b   1.000
_cell.length_c   1.000
_cell.angle_alpha   90.00
_cell.angle_beta   90.00
_cell.angle_gamma   90.00
#
_symmetry.space_group_name_H-M   'P 1'
#
loop_
_entity.id
_entity.type
_entity.pdbx_description
1 polymer ?
#
loop_
_entity_poly.entity_id
_entity_poly.type
_entity_poly.pdbx_seq_one_letter_code
_entity_poly.pdbx_strand_id
1 'polypeptide(L)'
;MGPPYSAGLFAMNNGAPWCSPRRNPTHVNFDNDAFIEGVQFYADLATKHRVAPTVTEQQSMSTMDLFSVGKAAMALGGHWRYQTFDRAEGLDFDVTILPTGPKGQGAHSNIGTTGLAIAASSPRTEQAWEFVKFAAGPVGQALIGESRLFVPVLRSAIDSGGFAKAHSRLRNLAVLTGGPPIRKVCPSVRRGRKSTLSSTAISGRYCAALDRRPR
;
A
#
# COMPACT_ATOMS: atom_id res chain seq x y z
N MET A 1 8.39 2.54 15.21
CA MET A 1 8.18 3.56 14.17
C MET A 1 7.16 3.04 13.17
N GLY A 2 6.03 3.72 12.98
CA GLY A 2 5.32 3.65 11.69
C GLY A 2 6.28 4.08 10.57
N PRO A 3 6.28 3.43 9.40
CA PRO A 3 7.32 3.64 8.41
C PRO A 3 7.35 5.11 7.94
N PRO A 4 8.53 5.76 7.81
CA PRO A 4 8.65 7.16 7.40
C PRO A 4 8.01 7.43 6.02
N TYR A 5 7.88 6.39 5.19
CA TYR A 5 7.14 6.40 3.94
C TYR A 5 5.66 6.81 4.07
N SER A 6 5.01 6.60 5.22
CA SER A 6 3.61 7.02 5.43
C SER A 6 3.48 8.55 5.49
N ALA A 7 4.38 9.26 6.19
CA ALA A 7 4.33 10.72 6.26
C ALA A 7 4.48 11.36 4.87
N GLY A 8 5.46 10.90 4.09
CA GLY A 8 5.67 11.37 2.72
C GLY A 8 4.57 10.92 1.73
N LEU A 9 3.73 9.94 2.08
CA LEU A 9 2.50 9.68 1.32
C LEU A 9 1.46 10.79 1.53
N PHE A 10 1.28 11.31 2.75
CA PHE A 10 0.39 12.46 2.95
C PHE A 10 0.92 13.72 2.24
N ALA A 11 2.23 13.94 2.26
CA ALA A 11 2.90 14.99 1.46
C ALA A 11 2.63 14.87 -0.05
N MET A 12 2.79 13.67 -0.62
CA MET A 12 2.45 13.41 -2.02
C MET A 12 0.97 13.59 -2.32
N ASN A 13 0.08 13.12 -1.43
CA ASN A 13 -1.36 13.30 -1.57
C ASN A 13 -1.79 14.78 -1.40
N ASN A 14 -0.96 15.63 -0.79
CA ASN A 14 -1.14 17.09 -0.76
C ASN A 14 -0.50 17.81 -1.98
N GLY A 15 -0.20 17.09 -3.06
CA GLY A 15 0.18 17.67 -4.35
C GLY A 15 1.69 17.79 -4.62
N ALA A 16 2.56 17.65 -3.62
CA ALA A 16 4.01 17.76 -3.80
C ALA A 16 4.65 16.41 -4.19
N PRO A 17 5.25 16.25 -5.39
CA PRO A 17 5.96 15.01 -5.72
C PRO A 17 7.18 14.82 -4.83
N TRP A 18 7.53 13.57 -4.49
CA TRP A 18 8.66 13.26 -3.60
C TRP A 18 10.01 13.88 -4.06
N CYS A 19 10.24 13.92 -5.37
CA CYS A 19 11.47 14.42 -5.96
C CYS A 19 11.26 14.96 -7.37
N SER A 20 12.22 15.75 -7.82
CA SER A 20 12.24 16.36 -9.15
C SER A 20 13.63 16.17 -9.79
N PRO A 21 13.73 15.66 -11.04
CA PRO A 21 12.71 14.90 -11.76
C PRO A 21 12.40 13.55 -11.09
N ARG A 22 11.30 12.89 -11.48
CA ARG A 22 10.85 11.60 -10.91
C ARG A 22 11.80 10.43 -11.20
N ARG A 23 12.61 10.49 -12.27
CA ARG A 23 13.61 9.46 -12.61
C ARG A 23 14.97 10.13 -12.61
N ASN A 24 15.95 9.52 -11.93
CA ASN A 24 17.26 10.13 -11.67
C ASN A 24 17.14 11.51 -11.00
N PRO A 25 16.59 11.56 -9.77
CA PRO A 25 16.29 12.83 -9.10
C PRO A 25 17.55 13.65 -8.85
N THR A 26 17.44 14.94 -9.10
CA THR A 26 18.44 15.97 -8.77
C THR A 26 18.04 16.78 -7.55
N HIS A 27 16.76 16.71 -7.15
CA HIS A 27 16.19 17.42 -6.03
C HIS A 27 15.16 16.56 -5.28
N VAL A 28 15.10 16.67 -3.95
CA VAL A 28 14.11 16.03 -3.08
C VAL A 28 13.28 17.13 -2.45
N ASN A 29 11.97 17.14 -2.67
CA ASN A 29 11.13 18.32 -2.46
C ASN A 29 10.64 18.45 -1.00
N PHE A 30 11.51 18.20 -0.01
CA PHE A 30 11.18 18.30 1.42
C PHE A 30 11.14 19.75 1.92
N ASP A 31 11.64 20.67 1.11
CA ASP A 31 11.60 22.13 1.23
C ASP A 31 10.31 22.77 0.68
N ASN A 32 9.49 22.00 -0.04
CA ASN A 32 8.27 22.51 -0.67
C ASN A 32 7.13 22.67 0.36
N ASP A 33 6.50 23.85 0.40
CA ASP A 33 5.42 24.16 1.36
C ASP A 33 4.30 23.10 1.40
N ALA A 34 3.83 22.62 0.24
CA ALA A 34 2.77 21.62 0.19
C ALA A 34 3.24 20.23 0.66
N PHE A 35 4.55 19.93 0.54
CA PHE A 35 5.17 18.74 1.12
C PHE A 35 5.23 18.86 2.65
N ILE A 36 5.73 19.99 3.15
CA ILE A 36 5.85 20.31 4.58
C ILE A 36 4.47 20.27 5.25
N GLU A 37 3.45 20.91 4.66
CA GLU A 37 2.06 20.86 5.13
C GLU A 37 1.52 19.43 5.24
N GLY A 38 1.78 18.57 4.25
CA GLY A 38 1.29 17.19 4.27
C GLY A 38 1.99 16.32 5.32
N VAL A 39 3.28 16.55 5.56
CA VAL A 39 4.01 15.92 6.69
C VAL A 39 3.50 16.45 8.03
N GLN A 40 3.28 17.76 8.15
CA GLN A 40 2.77 18.39 9.37
C GLN A 40 1.36 17.89 9.70
N PHE A 41 0.47 17.77 8.71
CA PHE A 41 -0.86 17.19 8.90
C PHE A 41 -0.78 15.75 9.43
N TYR A 42 0.13 14.92 8.88
CA TYR A 42 0.35 13.56 9.38
C TYR A 42 0.84 13.52 10.84
N ALA A 43 1.67 14.48 11.26
CA ALA A 43 2.08 14.63 12.66
C ALA A 43 0.92 15.11 13.55
N ASP A 44 0.17 16.12 13.10
CA ASP A 44 -0.98 16.71 13.80
C ASP A 44 -2.08 15.66 14.11
N LEU A 45 -2.25 14.62 13.28
CA LEU A 45 -3.18 13.51 13.57
C LEU A 45 -2.92 12.86 14.93
N ALA A 46 -1.65 12.71 15.32
CA ALA A 46 -1.27 12.13 16.61
C ALA A 46 -1.13 13.20 17.71
N THR A 47 -0.45 14.31 17.43
CA THR A 47 -0.06 15.29 18.45
C THR A 47 -1.18 16.27 18.83
N LYS A 48 -1.98 16.71 17.86
CA LYS A 48 -2.96 17.79 18.00
C LYS A 48 -4.39 17.25 18.01
N HIS A 49 -4.74 16.43 17.03
CA HIS A 49 -6.07 15.85 16.88
C HIS A 49 -6.27 14.59 17.75
N ARG A 50 -5.19 13.91 18.14
CA ARG A 50 -5.20 12.69 18.98
C ARG A 50 -6.09 11.57 18.41
N VAL A 51 -6.16 11.48 17.08
CA VAL A 51 -6.92 10.45 16.33
C VAL A 51 -6.03 9.31 15.82
N ALA A 52 -4.70 9.39 16.04
CA ALA A 52 -3.72 8.36 15.74
C ALA A 52 -2.86 8.07 16.98
N PRO A 53 -2.49 6.79 17.24
CA PRO A 53 -1.62 6.44 18.36
C PRO A 53 -0.26 7.15 18.28
N THR A 54 0.22 7.64 19.41
CA THR A 54 1.56 8.24 19.55
C THR A 54 2.67 7.22 19.27
N VAL A 55 3.90 7.72 19.07
CA VAL A 55 5.08 6.85 18.86
C VAL A 55 5.29 5.89 20.04
N THR A 56 5.02 6.34 21.27
CA THR A 56 5.14 5.54 22.50
C THR A 56 4.09 4.43 22.56
N GLU A 57 2.82 4.73 22.29
CA GLU A 57 1.76 3.72 22.26
C GLU A 57 2.02 2.65 21.18
N GLN A 58 2.58 3.04 20.03
CA GLN A 58 3.00 2.12 18.96
C GLN A 58 4.19 1.23 19.32
N GLN A 59 4.90 1.46 20.45
CA GLN A 59 5.91 0.52 20.95
C GLN A 59 5.27 -0.67 21.67
N SER A 60 4.11 -0.48 22.30
CA SER A 60 3.39 -1.51 23.05
C SER A 60 2.50 -2.38 22.16
N MET A 61 1.86 -1.80 21.14
CA MET A 61 0.98 -2.52 20.21
C MET A 61 0.98 -1.84 18.85
N SER A 62 1.13 -2.58 17.74
CA SER A 62 1.17 -1.95 16.42
C SER A 62 -0.23 -1.51 15.99
N THR A 63 -0.31 -0.50 15.10
CA THR A 63 -1.58 -0.06 14.50
C THR A 63 -2.33 -1.21 13.80
N MET A 64 -1.61 -2.21 13.29
CA MET A 64 -2.21 -3.38 12.63
C MET A 64 -2.89 -4.29 13.67
N ASP A 65 -2.27 -4.47 14.83
CA ASP A 65 -2.84 -5.31 15.90
C ASP A 65 -4.04 -4.60 16.53
N LEU A 66 -3.92 -3.30 16.80
CA LEU A 66 -5.03 -2.44 17.26
C LEU A 66 -6.24 -2.53 16.32
N PHE A 67 -6.02 -2.47 15.00
CA PHE A 67 -7.08 -2.65 14.02
C PHE A 67 -7.65 -4.07 14.04
N SER A 68 -6.79 -5.10 14.12
CA SER A 68 -7.20 -6.51 14.14
C SER A 68 -8.13 -6.85 15.30
N VAL A 69 -7.95 -6.19 16.47
CA VAL A 69 -8.81 -6.36 17.65
C VAL A 69 -9.93 -5.30 17.76
N GLY A 70 -10.22 -4.56 16.68
CA GLY A 70 -11.29 -3.55 16.63
C GLY A 70 -11.05 -2.27 17.45
N LYS A 71 -9.84 -2.06 17.98
CA LYS A 71 -9.44 -0.86 18.75
C LYS A 71 -8.98 0.31 17.89
N ALA A 72 -8.85 0.14 16.58
CA ALA A 72 -8.62 1.22 15.62
C ALA A 72 -9.64 1.14 14.48
N ALA A 73 -10.18 2.29 14.07
CA ALA A 73 -11.16 2.36 12.98
C ALA A 73 -10.54 2.29 11.57
N MET A 74 -9.25 2.62 11.43
CA MET A 74 -8.51 2.58 10.17
C MET A 74 -7.05 2.14 10.39
N ALA A 75 -6.47 1.49 9.38
CA ALA A 75 -5.11 1.00 9.36
C ALA A 75 -4.43 1.34 8.01
N LEU A 76 -3.30 2.05 8.07
CA LEU A 76 -2.46 2.31 6.89
C LEU A 76 -1.54 1.11 6.66
N GLY A 77 -1.83 0.32 5.62
CA GLY A 77 -1.14 -0.94 5.34
C GLY A 77 -0.77 -1.12 3.88
N GLY A 78 -0.32 -2.32 3.55
CA GLY A 78 -0.23 -2.79 2.18
C GLY A 78 -0.86 -4.18 2.08
N HIS A 79 -1.01 -4.68 0.85
CA HIS A 79 -1.75 -5.91 0.57
C HIS A 79 -1.32 -7.13 1.42
N TRP A 80 -0.03 -7.22 1.76
CA TRP A 80 0.52 -8.30 2.60
C TRP A 80 -0.07 -8.38 4.02
N ARG A 81 -0.83 -7.38 4.46
CA ARG A 81 -1.61 -7.42 5.72
C ARG A 81 -3.00 -8.04 5.55
N TYR A 82 -3.49 -8.27 4.33
CA TYR A 82 -4.82 -8.82 4.10
C TYR A 82 -5.03 -10.15 4.83
N GLN A 83 -4.08 -11.09 4.74
CA GLN A 83 -4.15 -12.36 5.47
C GLN A 83 -4.28 -12.21 7.00
N THR A 84 -3.72 -11.15 7.59
CA THR A 84 -3.85 -10.87 9.03
C THR A 84 -5.29 -10.50 9.38
N PHE A 85 -5.91 -9.63 8.57
CA PHE A 85 -7.27 -9.15 8.78
C PHE A 85 -8.33 -10.19 8.36
N ASP A 86 -8.06 -10.98 7.32
CA ASP A 86 -8.90 -12.13 6.91
C ASP A 86 -8.91 -13.25 7.96
N ARG A 87 -7.87 -13.35 8.79
CA ARG A 87 -7.83 -14.31 9.92
C ARG A 87 -8.27 -13.73 11.25
N ALA A 88 -8.54 -12.42 11.33
CA ALA A 88 -9.03 -11.80 12.54
C ALA A 88 -10.52 -12.11 12.74
N GLU A 89 -10.83 -12.88 13.79
CA GLU A 89 -12.20 -13.23 14.16
C GLU A 89 -12.99 -11.97 14.56
N GLY A 90 -14.25 -11.89 14.11
CA GLY A 90 -15.11 -10.72 14.35
C GLY A 90 -14.72 -9.44 13.60
N LEU A 91 -13.58 -9.38 12.91
CA LEU A 91 -13.15 -8.17 12.20
C LEU A 91 -13.93 -7.95 10.89
N ASP A 92 -14.66 -6.85 10.83
CA ASP A 92 -15.42 -6.42 9.65
C ASP A 92 -14.73 -5.22 8.99
N PHE A 93 -13.89 -5.53 7.99
CA PHE A 93 -13.01 -4.57 7.32
C PHE A 93 -13.28 -4.47 5.82
N ASP A 94 -12.77 -3.40 5.21
CA ASP A 94 -12.72 -3.18 3.78
C ASP A 94 -11.43 -2.46 3.39
N VAL A 95 -11.22 -2.24 2.08
CA VAL A 95 -10.09 -1.47 1.56
C VAL A 95 -10.55 -0.18 0.88
N THR A 96 -9.70 0.84 0.87
CA THR A 96 -9.94 2.11 0.18
C THR A 96 -8.63 2.77 -0.28
N ILE A 97 -8.72 3.77 -1.15
CA ILE A 97 -7.58 4.58 -1.56
C ILE A 97 -7.17 5.54 -0.44
N LEU A 98 -5.93 6.03 -0.48
CA LEU A 98 -5.46 7.06 0.44
C LEU A 98 -6.21 8.38 0.22
N PRO A 99 -6.47 9.18 1.28
CA PRO A 99 -7.13 10.47 1.14
C PRO A 99 -6.26 11.44 0.34
N THR A 100 -6.89 12.27 -0.50
CA THR A 100 -6.24 13.36 -1.22
C THR A 100 -6.28 14.63 -0.35
N GLY A 101 -5.15 15.34 -0.24
CA GLY A 101 -5.06 16.60 0.51
C GLY A 101 -5.63 17.79 -0.28
N PRO A 102 -5.84 18.96 0.36
CA PRO A 102 -6.47 20.13 -0.29
C PRO A 102 -5.78 20.63 -1.57
N LYS A 103 -4.46 20.45 -1.67
CA LYS A 103 -3.66 20.82 -2.85
C LYS A 103 -3.38 19.63 -3.79
N GLY A 104 -3.93 18.46 -3.49
CA GLY A 104 -3.75 17.23 -4.25
C GLY A 104 -4.69 17.09 -5.46
N GLN A 105 -4.19 16.53 -6.55
CA GLN A 105 -4.96 16.27 -7.77
C GLN A 105 -5.45 14.80 -7.88
N GLY A 106 -5.30 14.02 -6.82
CA GLY A 106 -5.79 12.64 -6.72
C GLY A 106 -4.89 11.75 -5.87
N ALA A 107 -5.43 10.60 -5.46
CA ALA A 107 -4.77 9.70 -4.53
C ALA A 107 -3.45 9.13 -5.07
N HIS A 108 -2.42 9.11 -4.22
CA HIS A 108 -1.12 8.52 -4.49
C HIS A 108 -0.79 7.45 -3.45
N SER A 109 -0.31 6.31 -3.95
CA SER A 109 0.10 5.14 -3.18
C SER A 109 1.59 4.87 -3.42
N ASN A 110 2.30 4.39 -2.39
CA ASN A 110 3.63 3.84 -2.60
C ASN A 110 3.49 2.45 -3.21
N ILE A 111 4.02 2.29 -4.42
CA ILE A 111 4.01 1.04 -5.17
C ILE A 111 5.44 0.48 -5.17
N GLY A 112 5.71 -0.44 -4.23
CA GLY A 112 7.01 -1.07 -3.96
C GLY A 112 7.40 -2.22 -4.91
N THR A 113 8.72 -2.46 -4.99
CA THR A 113 9.55 -3.11 -6.05
C THR A 113 10.07 -4.58 -5.98
N THR A 114 9.46 -5.58 -5.33
CA THR A 114 10.08 -6.92 -5.02
C THR A 114 10.31 -7.91 -6.19
N GLY A 115 11.36 -7.77 -7.03
CA GLY A 115 11.62 -8.66 -8.20
C GLY A 115 12.50 -9.90 -7.97
N LEU A 116 12.24 -10.99 -8.70
CA LEU A 116 13.15 -12.14 -8.82
C LEU A 116 14.36 -11.82 -9.72
N ALA A 117 15.52 -12.38 -9.41
CA ALA A 117 16.73 -12.25 -10.21
C ALA A 117 17.67 -13.44 -9.98
N ILE A 118 18.35 -13.87 -11.04
CA ILE A 118 19.34 -14.94 -11.01
C ILE A 118 20.70 -14.34 -10.64
N ALA A 119 21.47 -15.01 -9.78
CA ALA A 119 22.83 -14.60 -9.47
C ALA A 119 23.76 -14.86 -10.66
N ALA A 120 24.62 -13.89 -11.01
CA ALA A 120 25.51 -14.01 -12.17
C ALA A 120 26.52 -15.18 -12.05
N SER A 121 26.81 -15.63 -10.83
CA SER A 121 27.66 -16.78 -10.52
C SER A 121 26.89 -18.10 -10.36
N SER A 122 25.62 -18.18 -10.76
CA SER A 122 24.80 -19.39 -10.60
C SER A 122 25.31 -20.54 -11.48
N PRO A 123 25.66 -21.71 -10.90
CA PRO A 123 26.00 -22.92 -11.66
C PRO A 123 24.76 -23.64 -12.21
N ARG A 124 23.56 -23.07 -12.06
CA ARG A 124 22.26 -23.62 -12.46
C ARG A 124 21.40 -22.54 -13.12
N THR A 125 21.95 -21.86 -14.14
CA THR A 125 21.32 -20.68 -14.74
C THR A 125 20.07 -21.07 -15.52
N GLU A 126 20.08 -22.20 -16.19
CA GLU A 126 18.97 -22.75 -16.99
C GLU A 126 17.79 -23.12 -16.09
N GLN A 127 18.02 -23.88 -15.02
CA GLN A 127 16.95 -24.27 -14.09
C GLN A 127 16.41 -23.06 -13.31
N ALA A 128 17.27 -22.10 -12.96
CA ALA A 128 16.83 -20.83 -12.38
C ALA A 128 15.98 -20.01 -13.36
N TRP A 129 16.27 -20.06 -14.66
CA TRP A 129 15.47 -19.42 -15.70
C TRP A 129 14.11 -20.08 -15.90
N GLU A 130 14.04 -21.41 -15.91
CA GLU A 130 12.76 -22.14 -15.90
C GLU A 130 11.89 -21.75 -14.70
N PHE A 131 12.48 -21.67 -13.50
CA PHE A 131 11.77 -21.22 -12.31
C PHE A 131 11.27 -19.77 -12.41
N VAL A 132 12.09 -18.84 -12.94
CA VAL A 132 11.67 -17.45 -13.15
C VAL A 132 10.51 -17.36 -14.15
N LYS A 133 10.56 -18.13 -15.26
CA LYS A 133 9.45 -18.21 -16.23
C LYS A 133 8.16 -18.76 -15.60
N PHE A 134 8.26 -19.79 -14.76
CA PHE A 134 7.11 -20.32 -14.01
C PHE A 134 6.51 -19.29 -13.04
N ALA A 135 7.35 -18.68 -12.19
CA ALA A 135 6.91 -17.78 -11.12
C ALA A 135 6.38 -16.43 -11.64
N ALA A 136 6.94 -15.91 -12.72
CA ALA A 136 6.47 -14.70 -13.39
C ALA A 136 5.35 -14.97 -14.41
N GLY A 137 5.17 -16.23 -14.84
CA GLY A 137 4.15 -16.64 -15.79
C GLY A 137 2.74 -16.77 -15.18
N PRO A 138 1.72 -17.09 -16.01
CA PRO A 138 0.32 -17.12 -15.58
C PRO A 138 0.05 -18.02 -14.36
N VAL A 139 0.67 -19.21 -14.31
CA VAL A 139 0.48 -20.17 -13.21
C VAL A 139 1.04 -19.63 -11.89
N GLY A 140 2.29 -19.17 -11.86
CA GLY A 140 2.89 -18.59 -10.66
C GLY A 140 2.16 -17.34 -10.17
N GLN A 141 1.68 -16.51 -11.09
CA GLN A 141 0.92 -15.30 -10.76
C GLN A 141 -0.50 -15.59 -10.27
N ALA A 142 -1.17 -16.63 -10.77
CA ALA A 142 -2.45 -17.12 -10.23
C ALA A 142 -2.28 -17.61 -8.78
N LEU A 143 -1.27 -18.45 -8.52
CA LEU A 143 -0.94 -18.92 -7.17
C LEU A 143 -0.63 -17.76 -6.19
N ILE A 144 0.07 -16.72 -6.65
CA ILE A 144 0.30 -15.51 -5.86
C ILE A 144 -1.02 -14.81 -5.52
N GLY A 145 -1.95 -14.69 -6.48
CA GLY A 145 -3.26 -14.09 -6.25
C GLY A 145 -4.11 -14.87 -5.26
N GLU A 146 -4.14 -16.20 -5.38
CA GLU A 146 -4.86 -17.11 -4.50
C GLU A 146 -4.28 -17.18 -3.08
N SER A 147 -2.96 -16.96 -2.94
CA SER A 147 -2.29 -16.89 -1.64
C SER A 147 -2.81 -15.74 -0.77
N ARG A 148 -3.39 -14.69 -1.38
CA ARG A 148 -3.77 -13.41 -0.73
C ARG A 148 -2.60 -12.59 -0.16
N LEU A 149 -1.35 -12.99 -0.41
CA LEU A 149 -0.19 -12.27 0.13
C LEU A 149 0.13 -11.02 -0.70
N PHE A 150 0.09 -11.12 -2.03
CA PHE A 150 0.38 -10.00 -2.93
C PHE A 150 -0.66 -9.90 -4.05
N VAL A 151 -0.80 -8.69 -4.61
CA VAL A 151 -1.54 -8.49 -5.87
C VAL A 151 -0.64 -8.98 -7.02
N PRO A 152 -1.11 -9.87 -7.90
CA PRO A 152 -0.33 -10.33 -9.06
C PRO A 152 0.11 -9.18 -9.97
N VAL A 153 1.20 -9.37 -10.72
CA VAL A 153 1.65 -8.36 -11.71
C VAL A 153 1.02 -8.55 -13.09
N LEU A 154 0.49 -9.74 -13.38
CA LEU A 154 -0.23 -10.03 -14.63
C LEU A 154 -1.72 -9.74 -14.49
N ARG A 155 -2.29 -8.95 -15.41
CA ARG A 155 -3.74 -8.69 -15.46
C ARG A 155 -4.56 -9.98 -15.53
N SER A 156 -4.15 -10.96 -16.33
CA SER A 156 -4.82 -12.26 -16.42
C SER A 156 -4.94 -13.02 -15.09
N ALA A 157 -4.06 -12.76 -14.12
CA ALA A 157 -4.17 -13.31 -12.77
C ALA A 157 -5.03 -12.42 -11.84
N ILE A 158 -4.97 -11.10 -11.99
CA ILE A 158 -5.83 -10.13 -11.26
C ILE A 158 -7.31 -10.33 -11.65
N ASP A 159 -7.58 -10.47 -12.94
CA ASP A 159 -8.90 -10.60 -13.55
C ASP A 159 -9.43 -12.05 -13.46
N SER A 160 -8.68 -12.95 -12.80
CA SER A 160 -9.06 -14.36 -12.62
C SER A 160 -10.10 -14.54 -11.50
N GLY A 161 -10.94 -15.57 -11.64
CA GLY A 161 -11.86 -15.98 -10.57
C GLY A 161 -11.14 -16.41 -9.28
N GLY A 162 -9.89 -16.88 -9.37
CA GLY A 162 -9.06 -17.25 -8.21
C GLY A 162 -8.77 -16.05 -7.30
N PHE A 163 -8.34 -14.92 -7.88
CA PHE A 163 -8.07 -13.69 -7.11
C PHE A 163 -9.34 -13.15 -6.44
N ALA A 164 -10.46 -13.09 -7.17
CA ALA A 164 -11.73 -12.62 -6.62
C ALA A 164 -12.26 -13.54 -5.50
N LYS A 165 -12.19 -14.86 -5.67
CA LYS A 165 -12.60 -15.85 -4.67
C LYS A 165 -11.73 -15.80 -3.42
N ALA A 166 -10.43 -15.54 -3.57
CA ALA A 166 -9.49 -15.40 -2.46
C ALA A 166 -9.76 -14.14 -1.61
N HIS A 167 -10.28 -13.07 -2.22
CA HIS A 167 -10.57 -11.78 -1.57
C HIS A 167 -12.07 -11.53 -1.36
N SER A 168 -12.87 -12.61 -1.25
CA SER A 168 -14.34 -12.57 -1.24
C SER A 168 -15.00 -11.77 -0.11
N ARG A 169 -14.26 -11.38 0.94
CA ARG A 169 -14.74 -10.47 2.00
C ARG A 169 -14.70 -9.00 1.60
N LEU A 170 -13.91 -8.62 0.60
CA LEU A 170 -13.78 -7.23 0.17
C LEU A 170 -14.93 -6.83 -0.76
N ARG A 171 -15.68 -5.79 -0.38
CA ARG A 171 -16.61 -5.14 -1.31
C ARG A 171 -15.84 -4.26 -2.29
N ASN A 172 -14.83 -3.54 -1.81
CA ASN A 172 -14.03 -2.62 -2.61
C ASN A 172 -12.86 -3.30 -3.34
N LEU A 173 -13.06 -4.52 -3.86
CA LEU A 173 -12.02 -5.28 -4.58
C LEU A 173 -11.40 -4.49 -5.76
N ALA A 174 -12.16 -3.59 -6.37
CA ALA A 174 -11.71 -2.67 -7.41
C ALA A 174 -10.51 -1.78 -7.01
N VAL A 175 -10.31 -1.52 -5.71
CA VAL A 175 -9.14 -0.81 -5.19
C VAL A 175 -7.84 -1.60 -5.40
N LEU A 176 -7.93 -2.93 -5.44
CA LEU A 176 -6.78 -3.81 -5.67
C LEU A 176 -6.56 -4.09 -7.17
N THR A 177 -7.64 -4.27 -7.93
CA THR A 177 -7.58 -4.56 -9.38
C THR A 177 -7.37 -3.30 -10.22
N GLY A 178 -8.26 -2.31 -10.10
CA GLY A 178 -8.24 -1.04 -10.83
C GLY A 178 -7.28 0.00 -10.23
N GLY A 179 -7.16 0.06 -8.90
CA GLY A 179 -6.28 1.00 -8.18
C GLY A 179 -6.68 2.48 -8.33
N PRO A 180 -5.94 3.41 -7.71
CA PRO A 180 -6.19 4.83 -7.92
C PRO A 180 -5.83 5.25 -9.36
N PRO A 181 -6.52 6.25 -9.94
CA PRO A 181 -6.26 6.69 -11.32
C PRO A 181 -4.84 7.25 -11.52
N ILE A 182 -4.16 7.72 -10.46
CA ILE A 182 -2.79 8.28 -10.54
C ILE A 182 -1.79 7.40 -9.76
N ARG A 183 -1.24 6.39 -10.45
CA ARG A 183 -0.25 5.46 -9.89
C ARG A 183 1.19 6.01 -9.99
N LYS A 184 1.73 6.57 -8.90
CA LYS A 184 3.13 7.06 -8.82
C LYS A 184 4.06 6.06 -8.14
N VAL A 185 4.81 5.26 -8.92
CA VAL A 185 5.93 4.44 -8.40
C VAL A 185 7.01 5.36 -7.82
N CYS A 186 7.41 5.09 -6.58
CA CYS A 186 8.47 5.80 -5.86
C CYS A 186 9.83 5.62 -6.57
N PRO A 187 10.65 6.67 -6.75
CA PRO A 187 11.96 6.54 -7.38
C PRO A 187 12.92 5.69 -6.54
N SER A 188 13.33 4.55 -7.09
CA SER A 188 14.49 3.82 -6.61
C SER A 188 15.78 4.51 -7.08
N VAL A 189 16.67 4.85 -6.16
CA VAL A 189 18.09 5.12 -6.48
C VAL A 189 18.67 3.90 -7.22
N ARG A 190 19.62 4.13 -8.13
CA ARG A 190 20.10 3.17 -9.15
C ARG A 190 20.86 1.94 -8.58
N ARG A 191 20.15 1.02 -7.92
CA ARG A 191 20.48 -0.42 -7.78
C ARG A 191 19.16 -1.21 -7.87
N GLY A 192 19.09 -2.14 -8.82
CA GLY A 192 17.80 -2.61 -9.34
C GLY A 192 17.16 -3.79 -8.60
N ARG A 193 15.82 -3.89 -8.72
CA ARG A 193 14.92 -5.07 -8.84
C ARG A 193 13.46 -4.58 -8.88
N LYS A 194 12.52 -5.35 -9.47
CA LYS A 194 11.09 -4.96 -9.61
C LYS A 194 10.06 -6.13 -9.56
N SER A 195 9.06 -6.05 -8.67
CA SER A 195 7.66 -6.54 -8.80
C SER A 195 6.75 -5.80 -7.77
N THR A 196 5.42 -5.92 -7.80
CA THR A 196 4.52 -4.86 -7.28
C THR A 196 4.00 -5.06 -5.83
N LEU A 197 4.11 -4.02 -5.00
CA LEU A 197 3.59 -3.91 -3.62
C LEU A 197 2.77 -2.61 -3.44
N SER A 198 1.44 -2.65 -3.50
CA SER A 198 0.62 -1.44 -3.27
C SER A 198 0.43 -1.17 -1.77
N SER A 199 0.71 0.07 -1.32
CA SER A 199 0.24 0.62 -0.05
C SER A 199 -1.20 1.13 -0.20
N THR A 200 -2.14 0.59 0.58
CA THR A 200 -3.58 0.84 0.44
C THR A 200 -4.15 1.15 1.82
N ALA A 201 -5.06 2.11 1.93
CA ALA A 201 -5.72 2.37 3.21
C ALA A 201 -6.72 1.23 3.49
N ILE A 202 -6.68 0.67 4.68
CA ILE A 202 -7.58 -0.41 5.10
C ILE A 202 -8.47 0.18 6.19
N SER A 203 -9.79 0.06 6.02
CA SER A 203 -10.79 0.80 6.81
C SER A 203 -11.81 -0.14 7.42
N GLY A 204 -12.13 0.06 8.69
CA GLY A 204 -13.18 -0.65 9.40
C GLY A 204 -14.53 0.06 9.25
N ARG A 205 -15.64 -0.68 9.40
CA ARG A 205 -16.98 -0.12 9.12
C ARG A 205 -17.36 1.15 9.90
N TYR A 206 -16.76 1.40 11.07
CA TYR A 206 -17.07 2.57 11.89
C TYR A 206 -16.85 3.93 11.18
N CYS A 207 -15.98 4.01 10.16
CA CYS A 207 -15.81 5.26 9.39
C CYS A 207 -16.88 5.47 8.30
N ALA A 208 -17.52 4.43 7.79
CA ALA A 208 -18.51 4.55 6.70
C ALA A 208 -19.82 5.23 7.14
N ALA A 209 -20.08 5.31 8.46
CA ALA A 209 -21.25 5.99 9.01
C ALA A 209 -21.12 7.52 9.07
N LEU A 210 -19.91 8.08 8.95
CA LEU A 210 -19.68 9.53 9.01
C LEU A 210 -19.91 10.26 7.68
N ASP A 211 -19.96 9.51 6.56
CA ASP A 211 -20.21 10.05 5.21
C ASP A 211 -21.74 10.17 4.89
N ARG A 212 -22.58 10.10 5.92
CA ARG A 212 -24.03 10.33 5.85
C ARG A 212 -24.47 11.34 6.91
N ARG A 213 -24.30 12.63 6.61
CA ARG A 213 -25.16 13.68 7.17
C ARG A 213 -25.99 14.32 6.05
N PRO A 214 -27.24 14.77 6.33
CA PRO A 214 -28.08 15.42 5.33
C PRO A 214 -27.55 16.81 4.95
N ARG A 215 -28.14 17.38 3.90
CA ARG A 215 -28.01 18.79 3.54
C ARG A 215 -28.65 19.69 4.60
#